data_AF-A0A1V5X6U5-F1
#
_entry.id   AF-A0A1V5X6U5-F1
#
_cell.length_a   1.000
_cell.length_b   1.000
_cell.length_c   1.000
_cell.angle_alpha   90.00
_cell.angle_beta   90.00
_cell.angle_gamma   90.00
#
_symmetry.space_group_name_H-M   'P 1'
#
loop_
_entity.id
_entity.type
_entity.pdbx_description
1 polymer ?
#
loop_
_entity_poly.entity_id
_entity_poly.type
_entity_poly.pdbx_seq_one_letter_code
_entity_poly.pdbx_strand_id
1 'polypeptide(L)'
;MPARRNQKLNCWEFIKCGREPGGIHVAQLGVCPAAITVEADCIHGGKNAGRMCWAVAGTMCDGQIAGTFASKMGNCLSCDFYGAVLREEGEQFVSIARILSQIASE
;
A
#
# COMPACT_ATOMS: atom_id res chain seq x y z
N MET A 1 -16.91 -20.69 16.08
CA MET A 1 -15.70 -19.84 16.26
C MET A 1 -15.27 -19.36 14.89
N PRO A 2 -15.37 -18.06 14.54
CA PRO A 2 -14.99 -17.63 13.20
C PRO A 2 -13.46 -17.60 13.09
N ALA A 3 -12.98 -18.01 11.91
CA ALA A 3 -11.59 -18.28 11.59
C ALA A 3 -10.63 -17.16 12.02
N ARG A 4 -9.45 -17.54 12.52
CA ARG A 4 -8.31 -16.64 12.69
C ARG A 4 -8.04 -15.99 11.32
N ARG A 5 -8.45 -14.74 11.13
CA ARG A 5 -7.99 -13.92 10.00
C ARG A 5 -6.48 -13.83 10.16
N ASN A 6 -5.75 -14.54 9.31
CA ASN A 6 -4.32 -14.38 9.13
C ASN A 6 -4.11 -12.92 8.71
N GLN A 7 -3.79 -12.03 9.66
CA GLN A 7 -3.69 -10.60 9.38
C GLN A 7 -2.51 -10.36 8.44
N LYS A 8 -2.85 -10.03 7.21
CA LYS A 8 -1.94 -9.74 6.12
C LYS A 8 -1.28 -8.37 6.39
N LEU A 9 0.05 -8.32 6.47
CA LEU A 9 0.82 -7.12 6.84
C LEU A 9 0.66 -5.99 5.83
N ASN A 10 0.55 -4.75 6.29
CA ASN A 10 0.55 -3.56 5.44
C ASN A 10 1.97 -3.10 5.09
N CYS A 11 2.13 -2.23 4.10
CA CYS A 11 3.43 -1.76 3.63
C CYS A 11 4.26 -1.13 4.75
N TRP A 12 3.65 -0.35 5.64
CA TRP A 12 4.34 0.30 6.76
C TRP A 12 4.72 -0.69 7.86
N GLU A 13 4.02 -1.82 8.00
CA GLU A 13 4.37 -2.88 8.96
C GLU A 13 5.52 -3.74 8.43
N PHE A 14 5.54 -3.98 7.11
CA PHE A 14 6.58 -4.74 6.44
C PHE A 14 7.88 -3.94 6.27
N ILE A 15 7.78 -2.74 5.69
CA ILE A 15 8.93 -1.87 5.39
C ILE A 15 9.40 -1.09 6.64
N LYS A 16 8.51 -0.89 7.63
CA LYS A 16 8.80 -0.11 8.85
C LYS A 16 9.31 1.30 8.54
N CYS A 17 8.67 1.95 7.57
CA CYS A 17 9.05 3.29 7.14
C CYS A 17 8.73 4.40 8.16
N GLY A 18 7.94 4.12 9.20
CA GLY A 18 7.64 5.05 10.29
C GLY A 18 6.70 6.19 9.90
N ARG A 19 5.96 6.06 8.79
CA ARG A 19 4.99 7.06 8.28
C ARG A 19 3.52 6.62 8.45
N GLU A 20 3.27 5.54 9.18
CA GLU A 20 1.94 5.18 9.67
C GLU A 20 1.36 6.29 10.56
N PRO A 21 0.03 6.36 10.76
CA PRO A 21 -0.57 7.34 11.67
C PRO A 21 0.05 7.23 13.07
N GLY A 22 0.69 8.31 13.53
CA GLY A 22 1.45 8.33 14.79
C GLY A 22 2.88 7.80 14.73
N GLY A 23 3.39 7.47 13.54
CA GLY A 23 4.75 7.00 13.32
C GLY A 23 5.83 8.07 13.53
N ILE A 24 7.06 7.63 13.78
CA ILE A 24 8.20 8.47 14.14
C ILE A 24 8.58 9.52 13.06
N HIS A 25 8.31 9.23 11.80
CA HIS A 25 8.64 10.10 10.66
C HIS A 25 7.47 10.97 10.22
N VAL A 26 6.30 10.86 10.85
CA VAL A 26 5.13 11.68 10.53
C VAL A 26 5.42 13.17 10.74
N ALA A 27 6.13 13.54 11.80
CA ALA A 27 6.42 14.93 12.12
C ALA A 27 7.31 15.62 11.07
N GLN A 28 8.18 14.86 10.40
CA GLN A 28 9.15 15.39 9.42
C GLN A 28 8.69 15.22 7.97
N LEU A 29 8.02 14.11 7.65
CA LEU A 29 7.69 13.71 6.28
C LEU A 29 6.18 13.62 6.03
N GLY A 30 5.35 13.87 7.05
CA GLY A 30 3.91 13.70 6.99
C GLY A 30 3.47 12.23 7.02
N VAL A 31 2.17 12.02 7.29
CA VAL A 31 1.55 10.69 7.27
C VAL A 31 1.56 10.12 5.85
N CYS A 32 1.83 8.83 5.73
CA CYS A 32 1.81 8.12 4.46
C CYS A 32 0.38 8.13 3.87
N PRO A 33 0.19 8.61 2.63
CA PRO A 33 -1.11 8.57 1.98
C PRO A 33 -1.73 7.17 1.97
N ALA A 34 -0.94 6.12 1.74
CA ALA A 34 -1.46 4.75 1.76
C ALA A 34 -2.05 4.32 3.11
N ALA A 35 -1.63 4.95 4.20
CA ALA A 35 -2.14 4.66 5.53
C ALA A 35 -3.39 5.46 5.90
N ILE A 36 -3.81 6.41 5.06
CA ILE A 36 -5.00 7.26 5.28
C ILE A 36 -6.03 7.18 4.13
N THR A 37 -5.69 6.59 2.98
CA THR A 37 -6.64 6.33 1.87
C THR A 37 -7.63 5.23 2.28
N VAL A 38 -8.72 5.64 2.91
CA VAL A 38 -9.79 4.75 3.41
C VAL A 38 -10.65 4.18 2.28
N GLU A 39 -10.67 4.83 1.12
CA GLU A 39 -11.39 4.41 -0.10
C GLU A 39 -10.86 3.08 -0.63
N ALA A 40 -9.61 2.76 -0.28
CA ALA A 40 -8.93 1.53 -0.63
C ALA A 40 -8.95 0.47 0.48
N ASP A 41 -9.68 0.70 1.58
CA ASP A 41 -9.74 -0.23 2.70
C ASP A 41 -10.24 -1.62 2.28
N CYS A 42 -9.75 -2.65 2.97
CA CYS A 42 -9.99 -4.07 2.69
C CYS A 42 -9.45 -4.60 1.34
N ILE A 43 -8.84 -3.78 0.47
CA ILE A 43 -8.20 -4.26 -0.75
C ILE A 43 -6.99 -5.14 -0.40
N HIS A 44 -6.91 -6.34 -1.01
CA HIS A 44 -5.91 -7.38 -0.71
C HIS A 44 -5.88 -7.78 0.79
N GLY A 45 -7.00 -7.62 1.51
CA GLY A 45 -7.07 -7.87 2.94
C GLY A 45 -6.21 -6.92 3.80
N GLY A 46 -5.78 -5.80 3.22
CA GLY A 46 -5.05 -4.73 3.90
C GLY A 46 -5.97 -3.74 4.59
N LYS A 47 -5.36 -2.91 5.44
CA LYS A 47 -6.00 -1.73 6.01
C LYS A 47 -5.73 -0.54 5.10
N ASN A 48 -6.75 0.25 4.75
CA ASN A 48 -6.64 1.35 3.80
C ASN A 48 -5.92 0.87 2.53
N ALA A 49 -5.12 1.72 1.88
CA ALA A 49 -4.27 1.31 0.77
C ALA A 49 -2.95 0.61 1.19
N GLY A 50 -2.86 0.06 2.41
CA GLY A 50 -1.63 -0.54 2.93
C GLY A 50 -1.10 -1.72 2.12
N ARG A 51 -1.97 -2.43 1.40
CA ARG A 51 -1.61 -3.53 0.48
C ARG A 51 -1.73 -3.18 -1.00
N MET A 52 -1.76 -1.90 -1.29
CA MET A 52 -1.73 -1.36 -2.64
C MET A 52 -1.03 0.01 -2.64
N CYS A 53 0.01 0.15 -1.82
CA CYS A 53 0.74 1.41 -1.65
C CYS A 53 1.38 1.92 -2.95
N TRP A 54 1.54 1.04 -3.95
CA TRP A 54 1.99 1.35 -5.31
C TRP A 54 0.95 2.10 -6.15
N ALA A 55 -0.35 1.92 -5.84
CA ALA A 55 -1.45 2.57 -6.54
C ALA A 55 -1.86 3.92 -5.93
N VAL A 56 -1.24 4.33 -4.81
CA VAL A 56 -1.47 5.63 -4.17
C VAL A 56 -0.29 6.56 -4.41
N ALA A 57 -0.53 7.80 -4.87
CA ALA A 57 0.50 8.82 -5.05
C ALA A 57 1.09 9.31 -3.70
N GLY A 58 2.32 9.83 -3.70
CA GLY A 58 2.95 10.41 -2.49
C GLY A 58 3.43 9.42 -1.41
N THR A 59 3.26 8.11 -1.62
CA THR A 59 3.90 7.07 -0.79
C THR A 59 5.42 7.01 -1.03
N MET A 60 6.17 6.61 -0.01
CA MET A 60 7.63 6.53 -0.06
C MET A 60 8.08 5.17 -0.60
N CYS A 61 9.02 5.16 -1.53
CA CYS A 61 9.73 3.97 -1.98
C CYS A 61 11.23 4.24 -1.81
N ASP A 62 11.94 3.31 -1.18
CA ASP A 62 13.41 3.37 -1.02
C ASP A 62 13.94 4.68 -0.38
N GLY A 63 13.27 5.15 0.68
CA GLY A 63 13.67 6.36 1.41
C GLY A 63 13.33 7.69 0.72
N GLN A 64 12.76 7.68 -0.49
CA GLN A 64 12.36 8.89 -1.21
C GLN A 64 10.83 8.98 -1.37
N ILE A 65 10.28 10.19 -1.27
CA ILE A 65 8.88 10.43 -1.58
C ILE A 65 8.71 10.24 -3.09
N ALA A 66 8.08 9.13 -3.49
CA ALA A 66 7.90 8.83 -4.90
C ALA A 66 6.82 9.74 -5.49
N GLY A 67 7.16 10.41 -6.59
CA GLY A 67 6.31 11.33 -7.34
C GLY A 67 5.16 10.65 -8.10
N THR A 68 5.00 10.97 -9.38
CA THR A 68 3.87 10.53 -10.20
C THR A 68 3.82 9.01 -10.40
N PHE A 69 2.62 8.49 -10.68
CA PHE A 69 2.30 7.06 -10.83
C PHE A 69 3.25 6.29 -11.79
N ALA A 70 3.66 6.90 -12.90
CA ALA A 70 4.52 6.26 -13.91
C ALA A 70 5.94 5.98 -13.41
N SER A 71 6.53 6.90 -12.63
CA SER A 71 7.85 6.71 -12.00
C SER A 71 7.80 5.68 -10.87
N LYS A 72 6.60 5.33 -10.41
CA LYS A 72 6.34 4.48 -9.26
C LYS A 72 6.36 2.99 -9.60
N MET A 73 5.80 2.59 -10.74
CA MET A 73 5.72 1.17 -11.12
C MET A 73 7.10 0.51 -11.25
N GLY A 74 8.09 1.19 -11.83
CA GLY A 74 9.45 0.62 -11.97
C GLY A 74 10.09 0.28 -10.61
N ASN A 75 9.97 1.19 -9.64
CA ASN A 75 10.50 0.98 -8.29
C ASN A 75 9.63 0.01 -7.46
N CYS A 76 8.31 -0.03 -7.71
CA CYS A 76 7.41 -0.97 -7.05
C CYS A 76 7.58 -2.41 -7.53
N LEU A 77 7.92 -2.65 -8.80
CA LEU A 77 8.26 -4.00 -9.29
C LEU A 77 9.49 -4.58 -8.59
N SER A 78 10.40 -3.73 -8.10
CA SER A 78 11.58 -4.10 -7.33
C SER A 78 11.35 -4.07 -5.81
N CYS A 79 10.12 -3.79 -5.36
CA CYS A 79 9.79 -3.70 -3.95
C CYS A 79 9.48 -5.10 -3.39
N ASP A 80 10.22 -5.52 -2.37
CA ASP A 80 10.01 -6.81 -1.70
C ASP A 80 8.56 -6.99 -1.20
N PHE A 81 7.93 -5.90 -0.76
CA PHE A 81 6.55 -5.93 -0.31
C PHE A 81 5.57 -6.18 -1.47
N TYR A 82 5.79 -5.57 -2.64
CA TYR A 82 4.94 -5.84 -3.80
C TYR A 82 5.01 -7.31 -4.21
N GLY A 83 6.23 -7.87 -4.26
CA GLY A 83 6.44 -9.30 -4.52
C GLY A 83 5.86 -10.21 -3.43
N ALA A 84 5.82 -9.77 -2.17
CA ALA A 84 5.13 -10.48 -1.10
C ALA A 84 3.61 -10.47 -1.31
N VAL A 85 2.99 -9.32 -1.59
CA VAL A 85 1.55 -9.23 -1.84
C VAL A 85 1.16 -10.06 -3.07
N LEU A 86 1.90 -9.99 -4.17
CA LEU A 86 1.66 -10.84 -5.35
C LEU A 86 1.64 -12.34 -5.02
N ARG A 87 2.61 -12.81 -4.23
CA ARG A 87 2.66 -14.22 -3.80
C ARG A 87 1.53 -14.59 -2.83
N GLU A 88 1.13 -13.66 -1.96
CA GLU A 88 0.08 -13.89 -0.96
C GLU A 88 -1.34 -13.80 -1.53
N GLU A 89 -1.57 -13.03 -2.59
CA GLU A 89 -2.87 -12.94 -3.26
C GLU A 89 -3.01 -13.99 -4.38
N GLY A 90 -1.92 -14.31 -5.10
CA GLY A 90 -1.94 -15.26 -6.21
C GLY A 90 -2.98 -14.89 -7.27
N GLU A 91 -3.91 -15.79 -7.56
CA GLU A 91 -5.00 -15.58 -8.52
C GLU A 91 -6.02 -14.51 -8.07
N GLN A 92 -6.07 -14.16 -6.79
CA GLN A 92 -6.95 -13.11 -6.26
C GLN A 92 -6.35 -11.70 -6.35
N PHE A 93 -5.14 -11.57 -6.93
CA PHE A 93 -4.48 -10.29 -7.08
C PHE A 93 -5.29 -9.34 -7.98
N VAL A 94 -5.67 -8.18 -7.44
CA VAL A 94 -6.41 -7.15 -8.15
C VAL A 94 -5.42 -6.20 -8.83
N SER A 95 -5.53 -6.09 -10.16
CA SER A 95 -4.68 -5.19 -10.94
C SER A 95 -4.95 -3.72 -10.63
N ILE A 96 -3.94 -2.88 -10.82
CA ILE A 96 -4.07 -1.44 -10.58
C ILE A 96 -5.19 -0.82 -11.43
N ALA A 97 -5.35 -1.27 -12.68
CA ALA A 97 -6.43 -0.79 -13.53
C ALA A 97 -7.82 -0.98 -12.88
N ARG A 98 -8.04 -2.15 -12.28
CA ARG A 98 -9.30 -2.47 -11.61
C ARG A 98 -9.47 -1.72 -10.29
N ILE A 99 -8.39 -1.53 -9.54
CA ILE A 99 -8.36 -0.69 -8.32
C ILE A 99 -8.71 0.76 -8.66
N LEU A 100 -8.08 1.34 -9.70
CA LEU A 100 -8.34 2.71 -10.13
C LEU A 100 -9.77 2.89 -10.64
N SER A 101 -10.34 1.89 -11.34
CA SER A 101 -11.76 1.94 -11.71
C SER A 101 -12.70 1.96 -10.50
N GLN A 102 -12.33 1.34 -9.37
CA GLN A 102 -13.12 1.37 -8.14
C GLN A 102 -12.99 2.69 -7.38
N ILE A 103 -11.81 3.32 -7.40
CA ILE A 103 -11.54 4.57 -6.67
C ILE A 103 -11.94 5.82 -7.46
N ALA A 104 -11.88 5.78 -8.80
CA ALA A 104 -12.19 6.93 -9.66
C ALA A 104 -13.68 7.08 -10.02
N SER A 105 -14.57 6.27 -9.44
CA SER A 105 -16.02 6.32 -9.72
C SER A 105 -16.84 7.15 -8.71
N GLU A 106 -16.21 8.07 -7.97
CA GLU A 106 -16.89 9.10 -7.15
C GLU A 106 -16.73 10.51 -7.74
#